data_AF-A0A534GHJ5-F1
#
_entry.id   AF-A0A534GHJ5-F1
#
_cell.length_a   1.000
_cell.length_b   1.000
_cell.length_c   1.000
_cell.angle_alpha   90.00
_cell.angle_beta   90.00
_cell.angle_gamma   90.00
#
_symmetry.space_group_name_H-M   'P 1'
#
loop_
_entity.id
_entity.type
_entity.pdbx_description
1 polymer ?
#
loop_
_entity_poly.entity_id
_entity_poly.type
_entity_poly.pdbx_seq_one_letter_code
_entity_poly.pdbx_strand_id
1 'polypeptide(L)' 'MAFSLYAATIPSYQQILGAVSGLLITAEAFCSEKGLAHEEIIQARLAEDMQPFAYQVKSTVVHSL' A
#
# COMPACT_ATOMS: atom_id res chain seq x y z
N MET A 1 31.19 -15.23 1.95
CA MET A 1 30.01 -15.03 1.08
C MET A 1 29.59 -13.57 1.23
N ALA A 2 29.62 -12.78 0.15
CA ALA A 2 29.11 -11.42 0.21
C ALA A 2 27.57 -11.45 0.20
N PHE A 3 26.95 -10.73 1.12
CA PHE A 3 25.50 -10.57 1.14
C PHE A 3 25.09 -9.64 -0.01
N SER A 4 24.35 -10.16 -0.97
CA SER A 4 23.93 -9.36 -2.12
C SER A 4 22.83 -8.38 -1.71
N LEU A 5 22.76 -7.24 -2.39
CA LEU A 5 21.67 -6.29 -2.18
C LEU A 5 20.31 -6.94 -2.46
N TYR A 6 20.24 -7.84 -3.44
CA TYR A 6 19.04 -8.64 -3.72
C TYR A 6 18.60 -9.45 -2.49
N ALA A 7 19.53 -10.18 -1.86
CA ALA A 7 19.24 -10.96 -0.66
C ALA A 7 18.88 -10.05 0.53
N ALA A 8 19.36 -8.82 0.54
CA ALA A 8 19.07 -7.82 1.57
C ALA A 8 17.67 -7.20 1.46
N THR A 9 17.14 -6.99 0.25
CA THR A 9 15.95 -6.15 0.05
C THR A 9 14.73 -6.91 -0.46
N ILE A 10 14.90 -7.83 -1.41
CA ILE A 10 13.76 -8.44 -2.12
C ILE A 10 12.82 -9.24 -1.21
N PRO A 11 13.31 -10.09 -0.28
CA PRO A 11 12.41 -10.81 0.63
C PRO A 11 11.52 -9.88 1.47
N SER A 12 12.09 -8.77 1.95
CA SER A 12 11.35 -7.77 2.74
C SER A 12 10.35 -7.00 1.88
N TYR A 13 10.70 -6.63 0.64
CA TYR A 13 9.76 -5.98 -0.28
C TYR A 13 8.56 -6.86 -0.58
N GLN A 14 8.78 -8.15 -0.84
CA GLN A 14 7.70 -9.12 -1.06
C GLN A 14 6.79 -9.24 0.16
N GLN A 15 7.36 -9.31 1.37
CA GLN A 15 6.59 -9.35 2.61
C GLN A 15 5.72 -8.08 2.79
N ILE A 16 6.30 -6.90 2.56
CA ILE A 16 5.61 -5.62 2.71
C ILE A 16 4.48 -5.49 1.68
N LEU A 17 4.73 -5.81 0.42
CA LEU A 17 3.71 -5.78 -0.62
C LEU A 17 2.54 -6.72 -0.33
N GLY A 18 2.84 -7.92 0.21
CA GLY A 18 1.80 -8.84 0.69
C GLY A 18 0.95 -8.24 1.81
N ALA A 19 1.58 -7.56 2.79
CA ALA A 19 0.86 -6.88 3.86
C ALA A 19 -0.01 -5.73 3.35
N VAL A 20 0.49 -4.92 2.41
CA VAL A 20 -0.29 -3.84 1.78
C VAL A 20 -1.51 -4.40 1.04
N SER A 21 -1.37 -5.54 0.34
CA SER A 21 -2.52 -6.20 -0.28
C SER A 21 -3.59 -6.59 0.76
N GLY A 22 -3.17 -7.07 1.95
CA GLY A 22 -4.09 -7.37 3.05
C GLY A 22 -4.79 -6.12 3.62
N LEU A 23 -4.10 -4.97 3.65
CA LEU A 23 -4.69 -3.69 4.06
C LEU A 23 -5.78 -3.23 3.08
N LEU A 24 -5.61 -3.45 1.77
CA LEU A 24 -6.64 -3.11 0.77
C LEU A 24 -7.94 -3.91 0.99
N ILE A 25 -7.82 -5.21 1.26
CA ILE A 25 -8.98 -6.06 1.62
C ILE A 25 -9.68 -5.52 2.87
N THR A 26 -8.90 -5.09 3.87
CA THR A 26 -9.44 -4.51 5.10
C THR A 26 -10.17 -3.19 4.82
N ALA A 27 -9.62 -2.34 3.95
CA ALA A 27 -10.23 -1.06 3.57
C ALA A 27 -11.56 -1.27 2.83
N GLU A 28 -11.62 -2.23 1.90
CA GLU A 28 -12.84 -2.60 1.19
C GLU A 28 -13.93 -3.11 2.16
N ALA A 29 -13.56 -4.00 3.09
CA ALA A 29 -14.47 -4.49 4.11
C ALA A 29 -15.00 -3.36 5.00
N PHE A 30 -14.12 -2.45 5.42
CA PHE A 30 -14.51 -1.27 6.21
C PHE A 30 -15.49 -0.36 5.47
N CYS A 31 -15.25 -0.07 4.18
CA CYS A 31 -16.19 0.70 3.36
C CYS A 31 -17.57 0.02 3.31
N SER A 32 -17.58 -1.29 3.07
CA SER A 32 -18.81 -2.08 2.99
C SER A 32 -19.58 -2.08 4.32
N GLU A 33 -18.89 -2.29 5.45
CA GLU A 33 -19.49 -2.30 6.79
C GLU A 33 -20.03 -0.94 7.23
N LYS A 34 -19.40 0.15 6.78
CA LYS A 34 -19.78 1.53 7.16
C LYS A 34 -20.68 2.21 6.15
N GLY A 35 -20.97 1.57 5.00
CA GLY A 35 -21.72 2.19 3.92
C GLY A 35 -21.01 3.39 3.29
N LEU A 36 -19.67 3.43 3.35
CA LEU A 36 -18.86 4.48 2.75
C LEU A 36 -18.61 4.20 1.28
N ALA A 37 -18.55 5.24 0.46
CA ALA A 37 -18.14 5.08 -0.92
C ALA A 37 -16.63 4.78 -0.97
N HIS A 38 -16.23 3.74 -1.71
CA HIS A 38 -14.83 3.36 -1.87
C HIS A 38 -13.94 4.52 -2.35
N GLU A 39 -14.50 5.40 -3.20
CA GLU A 39 -13.82 6.60 -3.70
C GLU A 39 -13.33 7.52 -2.57
N GLU A 40 -14.04 7.58 -1.43
CA GLU A 40 -13.64 8.42 -0.30
C GLU A 40 -12.30 7.98 0.29
N ILE A 41 -12.06 6.67 0.41
CA ILE A 41 -10.76 6.16 0.87
C ILE A 41 -9.71 6.26 -0.24
N ILE A 42 -10.06 5.95 -1.49
CA ILE A 42 -9.14 5.98 -2.63
C ILE A 42 -8.52 7.38 -2.79
N GLN A 43 -9.32 8.44 -2.63
CA GLN A 43 -8.89 9.83 -2.75
C GLN A 43 -8.45 10.47 -1.43
N ALA A 44 -8.57 9.76 -0.30
CA ALA A 44 -8.20 10.28 1.00
C ALA A 44 -6.73 10.73 1.05
N ARG A 45 -6.49 11.84 1.74
CA ARG A 45 -5.17 12.41 2.00
C ARG A 45 -5.01 12.63 3.50
N LEU A 46 -3.79 12.48 4.01
CA LEU A 46 -3.49 12.78 5.42
C LEU A 46 -3.30 14.28 5.67
N ALA A 47 -2.83 15.00 4.66
CA ALA A 47 -2.70 16.46 4.64
C ALA A 47 -2.95 16.98 3.21
N GLU A 48 -3.29 18.26 3.08
CA GLU A 48 -3.72 18.86 1.80
C GLU A 48 -2.68 18.75 0.68
N ASP A 49 -1.39 18.79 1.03
CA ASP A 49 -0.26 18.72 0.10
C ASP A 49 0.25 17.30 -0.17
N MET A 50 -0.29 16.29 0.52
CA MET A 50 0.09 14.89 0.29
C MET A 50 -0.69 14.27 -0.86
N GLN A 51 -0.05 13.37 -1.60
CA GLN A 51 -0.71 12.56 -2.62
C GLN A 51 -1.75 11.60 -2.01
N PRO A 52 -2.82 11.26 -2.74
CA PRO A 52 -3.93 10.44 -2.23
C PRO A 52 -3.51 9.01 -1.95
N PHE A 53 -4.32 8.29 -1.16
CA PHE A 53 -4.07 6.90 -0.78
C PHE A 53 -3.73 6.00 -1.98
N ALA A 54 -4.47 6.11 -3.09
CA ALA A 54 -4.19 5.34 -4.30
C ALA A 54 -2.77 5.56 -4.88
N TYR A 55 -2.25 6.79 -4.80
CA TYR A 55 -0.89 7.08 -5.20
C TYR A 55 0.12 6.43 -4.26
N GLN A 56 -0.15 6.42 -2.95
CA GLN A 56 0.74 5.78 -1.96
C GLN A 56 0.84 4.27 -2.20
N VAL A 57 -0.29 3.59 -2.46
CA VAL A 57 -0.32 2.17 -2.81
C VAL A 57 0.50 1.89 -4.08
N LYS A 58 0.30 2.69 -5.13
CA LYS A 58 1.10 2.62 -6.36
C LYS A 58 2.60 2.84 -6.07
N SER A 59 2.95 3.83 -5.26
CA SER A 59 4.33 4.19 -4.94
C SER A 59 5.06 3.04 -4.24
N THR A 60 4.40 2.31 -3.34
CA THR A 60 4.97 1.10 -2.71
C THR A 60 5.39 0.05 -3.74
N VAL A 61 4.57 -0.20 -4.76
CA VAL A 61 4.91 -1.12 -5.84
C VAL A 61 6.09 -0.57 -6.66
N VAL A 62 6.01 0.69 -7.11
CA VAL A 62 7.04 1.30 -7.97
C VAL A 62 8.43 1.32 -7.31
N HIS A 63 8.51 1.56 -6.00
CA HIS A 63 9.78 1.56 -5.26
C HIS A 63 10.30 0.17 -4.89
N SER A 64 9.52 -0.88 -5.19
CA SER A 64 9.87 -2.27 -4.93
C SER A 64 10.22 -3.06 -6.20
N LEU A 65 10.19 -2.41 -7.37
CA LEU A 65 10.55 -2.96 -8.69
C LEU A 65 12.05 -2.86 -8.99
#